data_AF-A0A3A6SWJ1-F1
#
_entry.id   AF-A0A3A6SWJ1-F1
#
_cell.length_a   1.000
_cell.length_b   1.000
_cell.length_c   1.000
_cell.angle_alpha   90.00
_cell.angle_beta   90.00
_cell.angle_gamma   90.00
#
_symmetry.space_group_name_H-M   'P 1'
#
loop_
_entity.id
_entity.type
_entity.pdbx_description
1 polymer ?
#
loop_
_entity_poly.entity_id
_entity_poly.type
_entity_poly.pdbx_seq_one_letter_code
_entity_poly.pdbx_strand_id
1 'polypeptide(L)'
;MAAIQVFSPATNSFVSGEVTPKDIESLKKQPKCPICLGAFKNKAYQITKTNPCPKNHYFHLFCLQEYAKSTLEFNDKSFTCTVCKTDILKMGNALEVLSINPSKDLDKATQWLLLGKKQLKKARTNPDLITDAINLLKMSLTVGCSEAKPFLAEADFLGGKQCLEKARTDPSWIEGAVTLLRRSFNAGYSNAKPLWAEADFLDGKHCLEKAHTDPNWIDAAVHILKRSLDAGYIKAKPLLAEAKFLDGKQCLEKARTDPLWIEAAVDILTYSFDGGYIEAKSFLTEANLLKEKKS
;
A
#
# COMPACT_ATOMS: atom_id res chain seq x y z
N MET A 1 -3.39 -11.45 -47.75
CA MET A 1 -2.75 -12.61 -47.07
C MET A 1 -1.32 -12.20 -46.77
N ALA A 2 -0.79 -12.11 -45.55
CA ALA A 2 -1.21 -12.55 -44.24
C ALA A 2 -0.96 -11.40 -43.22
N ALA A 3 -1.86 -11.24 -42.26
CA ALA A 3 -1.71 -10.28 -41.17
C ALA A 3 -0.82 -10.89 -40.08
N ILE A 4 0.27 -10.21 -39.74
CA ILE A 4 1.05 -10.47 -38.53
C ILE A 4 0.27 -9.85 -37.38
N GLN A 5 -0.44 -10.69 -36.61
CA GLN A 5 -1.01 -10.27 -35.33
C GLN A 5 0.10 -10.22 -34.29
N VAL A 6 0.49 -8.99 -33.93
CA VAL A 6 1.25 -8.69 -32.73
C VAL A 6 0.34 -8.97 -31.53
N PHE A 7 0.57 -10.08 -30.83
CA PHE A 7 -0.07 -10.32 -29.55
C PHE A 7 0.51 -9.36 -28.51
N SER A 8 -0.27 -8.34 -28.20
CA SER A 8 -0.10 -7.50 -27.01
C SER A 8 -0.17 -8.39 -25.75
N PRO A 9 0.69 -8.19 -24.73
CA PRO A 9 0.55 -8.88 -23.47
C PRO A 9 -0.75 -8.42 -22.81
N ALA A 10 -1.65 -9.38 -22.56
CA ALA A 10 -2.86 -9.15 -21.80
C ALA A 10 -2.50 -8.53 -20.45
N THR A 11 -3.09 -7.37 -20.21
CA THR A 11 -3.19 -6.68 -18.93
C THR A 11 -3.65 -7.65 -17.85
N ASN A 12 -2.77 -7.99 -16.91
CA ASN A 12 -3.20 -8.52 -15.61
C ASN A 12 -3.78 -7.34 -14.82
N SER A 13 -5.07 -7.12 -14.99
CA SER A 13 -5.87 -6.40 -14.02
C SER A 13 -5.84 -7.18 -12.71
N PHE A 14 -5.01 -6.74 -11.77
CA PHE A 14 -5.16 -7.10 -10.37
C PHE A 14 -6.44 -6.41 -9.88
N VAL A 15 -7.58 -7.04 -10.15
CA VAL A 15 -8.82 -6.72 -9.45
C VAL A 15 -8.58 -7.18 -8.01
N SER A 16 -8.49 -6.21 -7.10
CA SER A 16 -8.56 -6.42 -5.66
C SER A 16 -9.96 -6.90 -5.30
N GLY A 17 -10.27 -8.14 -5.64
CA GLY A 17 -11.41 -8.87 -5.11
C GLY A 17 -10.98 -9.53 -3.81
N GLU A 18 -11.72 -9.27 -2.72
CA GLU A 18 -11.59 -10.04 -1.50
C GLU A 18 -11.77 -11.53 -1.83
N VAL A 19 -10.74 -12.34 -1.55
CA VAL A 19 -10.82 -13.79 -1.70
C VAL A 19 -11.78 -14.30 -0.64
N THR A 20 -12.95 -14.76 -1.07
CA THR A 20 -13.95 -15.28 -0.15
C THR A 20 -13.63 -16.73 0.24
N PRO A 21 -14.12 -17.24 1.38
CA PRO A 21 -13.98 -18.66 1.74
C PRO A 21 -14.49 -19.64 0.65
N LYS A 22 -15.45 -19.20 -0.17
CA LYS A 22 -15.97 -19.99 -1.32
C LYS A 22 -14.97 -20.10 -2.47
N ASP A 23 -14.12 -19.11 -2.68
CA ASP A 23 -13.08 -19.12 -3.73
C ASP A 23 -11.96 -20.12 -3.38
N ILE A 24 -11.65 -20.25 -2.09
CA ILE A 24 -10.69 -21.22 -1.55
C ILE A 24 -11.22 -22.66 -1.70
N GLU A 25 -12.53 -22.86 -1.53
CA GLU A 25 -13.17 -24.16 -1.66
C GLU A 25 -13.34 -24.59 -3.14
N SER A 26 -13.45 -23.62 -4.05
CA SER A 26 -13.39 -23.83 -5.50
C SER A 26 -12.00 -24.25 -5.97
N LEU A 27 -10.93 -23.67 -5.39
CA LEU A 27 -9.54 -24.05 -5.67
C LEU A 27 -9.20 -25.49 -5.26
N LYS A 28 -9.83 -26.02 -4.19
CA LYS A 28 -9.68 -27.44 -3.78
C LYS A 28 -10.29 -28.44 -4.75
N LYS A 29 -11.18 -28.00 -5.65
CA LYS A 29 -11.90 -28.86 -6.61
C LYS A 29 -11.30 -28.83 -8.02
N GLN A 30 -10.21 -28.10 -8.25
CA GLN A 30 -9.61 -28.07 -9.58
C GLN A 30 -8.97 -29.42 -9.96
N PRO A 31 -9.18 -29.90 -11.20
CA PRO A 31 -8.63 -31.16 -11.65
C PRO A 31 -7.10 -31.10 -11.66
N LYS A 32 -6.47 -32.09 -11.02
CA LYS A 32 -5.01 -32.22 -10.94
C LYS A 32 -4.41 -32.24 -12.35
N CYS A 33 -3.43 -31.39 -12.62
CA CYS A 33 -2.78 -31.29 -13.93
C CYS A 33 -2.19 -32.67 -14.35
N PRO A 34 -2.64 -33.27 -15.47
CA PRO A 34 -2.17 -34.58 -15.91
C PRO A 34 -0.67 -34.59 -16.23
N ILE A 35 -0.14 -33.47 -16.72
CA ILE A 35 1.28 -33.30 -17.08
C ILE A 35 2.16 -33.36 -15.82
N CYS A 36 1.72 -32.73 -14.72
CA CYS A 36 2.44 -32.77 -13.45
C CYS A 36 2.35 -34.15 -12.79
N LEU A 37 1.18 -34.80 -12.82
CA LEU A 37 1.00 -36.15 -12.27
C LEU A 37 1.77 -37.25 -13.03
N GLY A 38 1.89 -37.12 -14.35
CA GLY A 38 2.65 -38.06 -15.19
C GLY A 38 4.15 -38.05 -14.90
N ALA A 39 4.71 -36.88 -14.58
CA ALA A 39 6.13 -36.72 -14.24
C ALA A 39 6.49 -37.35 -12.88
N PHE A 40 5.56 -37.43 -11.92
CA PHE A 40 5.83 -37.96 -10.58
C PHE A 40 5.63 -39.47 -10.41
N LYS A 41 4.90 -40.13 -11.30
CA LYS A 41 4.64 -41.59 -11.20
C LYS A 41 5.68 -42.46 -11.88
N ASN A 42 6.52 -41.90 -12.75
CA ASN A 42 7.50 -42.68 -13.49
C ASN A 42 8.88 -42.61 -12.82
N LYS A 43 9.29 -43.68 -12.13
CA LYS A 43 10.61 -43.77 -11.44
C LYS A 43 11.81 -43.60 -12.38
N ALA A 44 11.61 -43.72 -13.69
CA ALA A 44 12.65 -43.50 -14.70
C ALA A 44 12.83 -42.01 -15.08
N TYR A 45 11.89 -41.12 -14.73
CA TYR A 45 11.98 -39.70 -15.07
C TYR A 45 12.70 -38.93 -13.95
N GLN A 46 14.03 -38.90 -14.02
CA GLN A 46 14.85 -38.07 -13.14
C GLN A 46 14.88 -36.63 -13.67
N ILE A 47 14.08 -35.74 -13.07
CA ILE A 47 14.08 -34.29 -13.35
C ILE A 47 15.50 -33.69 -13.25
N THR A 48 16.39 -34.30 -12.47
CA THR A 48 17.77 -33.89 -12.26
C THR A 48 18.72 -34.22 -13.44
N LYS A 49 18.35 -35.09 -14.39
CA LYS A 49 19.23 -35.47 -15.51
C LYS A 49 18.91 -34.80 -16.85
N THR A 50 17.71 -34.26 -17.05
CA THR A 50 17.29 -33.73 -18.37
C THR A 50 17.20 -32.21 -18.46
N ASN A 51 17.56 -31.46 -17.42
CA ASN A 51 17.59 -30.00 -17.52
C ASN A 51 18.71 -29.35 -16.68
N PRO A 52 19.89 -29.09 -17.27
CA PRO A 52 20.87 -28.19 -16.71
C PRO A 52 20.42 -26.75 -17.03
N CYS A 53 19.41 -26.28 -16.32
CA CYS A 53 18.81 -24.94 -16.31
C CYS A 53 19.20 -23.94 -17.43
N PRO A 54 18.23 -23.61 -18.31
CA PRO A 54 18.13 -22.27 -18.87
C PRO A 54 16.66 -21.77 -18.83
N LYS A 55 16.34 -20.89 -17.86
CA LYS A 55 15.12 -20.04 -17.75
C LYS A 55 13.80 -20.50 -18.44
N ASN A 56 12.88 -21.04 -17.63
CA ASN A 56 11.51 -20.53 -17.34
C ASN A 56 10.69 -21.68 -16.72
N HIS A 57 10.73 -21.81 -15.40
CA HIS A 57 9.99 -22.85 -14.69
C HIS A 57 8.63 -22.31 -14.22
N TYR A 58 7.59 -22.49 -15.04
CA TYR A 58 6.21 -22.37 -14.56
C TYR A 58 5.78 -23.71 -13.97
N PHE A 59 6.23 -24.00 -12.76
CA PHE A 59 5.54 -24.99 -11.94
C PHE A 59 4.31 -24.31 -11.33
N HIS A 60 3.13 -24.91 -11.51
CA HIS A 60 1.97 -24.48 -10.75
C HIS A 60 2.29 -24.63 -9.26
N LEU A 61 2.03 -23.55 -8.49
CA LEU A 61 2.32 -23.46 -7.06
C LEU A 61 1.81 -24.70 -6.29
N PHE A 62 0.65 -25.23 -6.69
CA PHE A 62 0.03 -26.42 -6.11
C PHE A 62 0.85 -27.71 -6.33
N CYS A 63 1.50 -27.87 -7.49
CA CYS A 63 2.30 -29.06 -7.81
C CYS A 63 3.65 -29.07 -7.07
N LEU A 64 4.23 -27.89 -6.83
CA LEU A 64 5.41 -27.72 -5.97
C LEU A 64 5.09 -28.07 -4.51
N GLN A 65 3.91 -27.68 -4.02
CA GLN A 65 3.46 -27.98 -2.66
C GLN A 65 3.23 -29.48 -2.42
N GLU A 66 2.62 -30.18 -3.38
CA GLU A 66 2.43 -31.65 -3.29
C GLU A 66 3.77 -32.39 -3.34
N TYR A 67 4.71 -31.95 -4.20
CA TYR A 67 6.05 -32.56 -4.27
C TYR A 67 6.82 -32.39 -2.96
N ALA A 68 6.84 -31.18 -2.39
CA ALA A 68 7.49 -30.89 -1.12
C ALA A 68 6.92 -31.71 0.06
N LYS A 69 5.62 -32.02 0.04
CA LYS A 69 4.97 -32.89 1.03
C LYS A 69 5.31 -34.37 0.87
N SER A 70 5.60 -34.83 -0.35
CA SER A 70 5.84 -36.25 -0.65
C SER A 70 7.24 -36.74 -0.25
N THR A 71 8.20 -35.84 -0.01
CA THR A 71 9.57 -36.17 0.35
C THR A 71 9.94 -35.55 1.70
N LEU A 72 9.63 -36.26 2.79
CA LEU A 72 10.01 -35.90 4.16
C LEU A 72 11.52 -36.09 4.47
N GLU A 73 12.34 -36.42 3.48
CA GLU A 73 13.79 -36.48 3.60
C GLU A 73 14.43 -35.50 2.61
N PHE A 74 14.43 -34.22 2.97
CA PHE A 74 15.14 -33.19 2.22
C PHE A 74 16.63 -33.24 2.58
N ASN A 75 17.47 -33.73 1.65
CA ASN A 75 18.93 -33.63 1.77
C ASN A 75 19.45 -32.60 0.77
N ASP A 76 20.15 -31.59 1.28
CA ASP A 76 20.50 -30.30 0.65
C ASP A 76 21.46 -30.40 -0.58
N LYS A 77 21.74 -31.63 -1.03
CA LYS A 77 22.70 -32.01 -2.07
C LYS A 77 22.08 -32.36 -3.42
N SER A 78 20.76 -32.33 -3.57
CA SER A 78 20.05 -32.81 -4.77
C SER A 78 19.79 -31.75 -5.85
N PHE A 79 20.05 -30.47 -5.56
CA PHE A 79 19.89 -29.37 -6.53
C PHE A 79 21.24 -28.69 -6.81
N THR A 80 21.65 -28.67 -8.08
CA THR A 80 22.88 -28.02 -8.54
C THR A 80 22.67 -26.56 -8.93
N CYS A 81 21.44 -26.10 -9.15
CA CYS A 81 21.12 -24.72 -9.50
C CYS A 81 20.85 -23.86 -8.25
N THR A 82 21.66 -22.83 -8.05
CA THR A 82 21.59 -21.92 -6.90
C THR A 82 20.29 -21.12 -6.84
N VAL A 83 19.69 -20.72 -7.97
CA VAL A 83 18.42 -19.98 -8.01
C VAL A 83 17.25 -20.85 -7.54
N CYS A 84 17.13 -22.08 -8.05
CA CYS A 84 16.10 -23.02 -7.61
C CYS A 84 16.28 -23.44 -6.15
N LYS A 85 17.54 -23.54 -5.69
CA LYS A 85 17.85 -23.78 -4.28
C LYS A 85 17.39 -22.61 -3.39
N THR A 86 17.63 -21.37 -3.82
CA THR A 86 17.18 -20.17 -3.10
C THR A 86 15.66 -20.01 -3.10
N ASP A 87 14.98 -20.31 -4.22
CA ASP A 87 13.52 -20.20 -4.31
C ASP A 87 12.81 -21.30 -3.52
N ILE A 88 13.36 -22.53 -3.49
CA ILE A 88 12.87 -23.62 -2.63
C ILE A 88 13.17 -23.33 -1.16
N LEU A 89 14.30 -22.72 -0.80
CA LEU A 89 14.57 -22.31 0.59
C LEU A 89 13.64 -21.16 1.03
N LYS A 90 13.36 -20.19 0.14
CA LYS A 90 12.35 -19.15 0.38
C LYS A 90 10.95 -19.75 0.49
N MET A 91 10.62 -20.74 -0.33
CA MET A 91 9.34 -21.46 -0.23
C MET A 91 9.30 -22.43 0.95
N GLY A 92 10.41 -23.02 1.39
CA GLY A 92 10.53 -23.87 2.56
C GLY A 92 10.34 -23.06 3.84
N ASN A 93 10.92 -21.86 3.89
CA ASN A 93 10.64 -20.87 4.94
C ASN A 93 9.20 -20.34 4.86
N ALA A 94 8.62 -20.22 3.67
CA ALA A 94 7.19 -19.90 3.50
C ALA A 94 6.25 -21.11 3.74
N LEU A 95 6.74 -22.35 3.65
CA LEU A 95 6.01 -23.59 3.90
C LEU A 95 6.09 -24.00 5.37
N GLU A 96 7.12 -23.60 6.10
CA GLU A 96 7.12 -23.59 7.56
C GLU A 96 6.06 -22.61 8.10
N VAL A 97 5.73 -21.57 7.32
CA VAL A 97 4.61 -20.64 7.58
C VAL A 97 3.25 -21.23 7.11
N LEU A 98 3.23 -22.28 6.27
CA LEU A 98 2.00 -22.90 5.74
C LEU A 98 1.74 -24.34 6.22
N SER A 99 2.64 -24.92 7.02
CA SER A 99 2.39 -26.16 7.77
C SER A 99 1.56 -25.84 8.99
N ILE A 100 0.31 -25.42 8.77
CA ILE A 100 -0.65 -25.15 9.84
C ILE A 100 -0.95 -26.48 10.53
N ASN A 101 -0.44 -26.62 11.74
CA ASN A 101 -0.87 -27.62 12.69
C ASN A 101 -1.82 -26.89 13.66
N PRO A 102 -3.15 -26.98 13.47
CA PRO A 102 -4.13 -26.05 14.05
C PRO A 102 -4.05 -25.94 15.58
N SER A 103 -3.60 -26.99 16.27
CA SER A 103 -3.42 -27.00 17.72
C SER A 103 -2.14 -26.30 18.18
N LYS A 104 -1.00 -26.47 17.48
CA LYS A 104 0.29 -25.86 17.87
C LYS A 104 0.43 -24.40 17.40
N ASP A 105 -0.23 -24.03 16.31
CA ASP A 105 -0.12 -22.67 15.77
C ASP A 105 -1.12 -21.70 16.41
N LEU A 106 -2.24 -22.19 16.96
CA LEU A 106 -3.11 -21.39 17.83
C LEU A 106 -2.40 -21.03 19.15
N ASP A 107 -1.55 -21.91 19.67
CA ASP A 107 -0.70 -21.63 20.84
C ASP A 107 0.33 -20.53 20.53
N LYS A 108 0.98 -20.55 19.36
CA LYS A 108 1.90 -19.48 18.94
C LYS A 108 1.18 -18.15 18.71
N ALA A 109 0.01 -18.18 18.08
CA ALA A 109 -0.82 -17.00 17.85
C ALA A 109 -1.16 -16.30 19.17
N THR A 110 -1.56 -17.10 20.16
CA THR A 110 -1.86 -16.66 21.52
C THR A 110 -0.63 -16.14 22.24
N GLN A 111 0.53 -16.80 22.10
CA GLN A 111 1.79 -16.34 22.69
C GLN A 111 2.21 -14.97 22.13
N TRP A 112 2.14 -14.76 20.82
CA TRP A 112 2.43 -13.46 20.22
C TRP A 112 1.43 -12.39 20.63
N LEU A 113 0.14 -12.74 20.77
CA LEU A 113 -0.87 -11.83 21.33
C LEU A 113 -0.49 -11.40 22.74
N LEU A 114 -0.16 -12.34 23.62
CA LEU A 114 0.19 -12.06 25.01
C LEU A 114 1.45 -11.19 25.13
N LEU A 115 2.50 -11.54 24.37
CA LEU A 115 3.74 -10.76 24.32
C LEU A 115 3.50 -9.38 23.72
N GLY A 116 2.73 -9.28 22.63
CA GLY A 116 2.35 -8.03 21.99
C GLY A 116 1.59 -7.10 22.93
N LYS A 117 0.60 -7.63 23.66
CA LYS A 117 -0.12 -6.88 24.71
C LYS A 117 0.80 -6.41 25.84
N LYS A 118 1.74 -7.26 26.25
CA LYS A 118 2.74 -6.90 27.28
C LYS A 118 3.65 -5.77 26.80
N GLN A 119 4.14 -5.83 25.56
CA GLN A 119 4.96 -4.77 25.00
C GLN A 119 4.16 -3.50 24.79
N LEU A 120 2.93 -3.58 24.29
CA LEU A 120 2.03 -2.44 24.15
C LEU A 120 1.80 -1.72 25.49
N LYS A 121 1.56 -2.49 26.56
CA LYS A 121 1.41 -1.92 27.92
C LYS A 121 2.65 -1.15 28.34
N LYS A 122 3.85 -1.66 28.06
CA LYS A 122 5.12 -0.97 28.34
C LYS A 122 5.35 0.22 27.41
N ALA A 123 4.91 0.12 26.16
CA ALA A 123 5.08 1.16 25.14
C ALA A 123 4.36 2.46 25.51
N ARG A 124 3.29 2.38 26.30
CA ARG A 124 2.59 3.55 26.87
C ARG A 124 3.49 4.45 27.73
N THR A 125 4.55 3.91 28.33
CA THR A 125 5.52 4.65 29.16
C THR A 125 6.93 4.66 28.57
N ASN A 126 7.22 3.78 27.62
CA ASN A 126 8.49 3.71 26.91
C ASN A 126 8.25 3.53 25.40
N PRO A 127 8.18 4.63 24.63
CA PRO A 127 7.85 4.60 23.19
C PRO A 127 8.74 3.69 22.33
N ASP A 128 9.98 3.42 22.75
CA ASP A 128 10.93 2.59 21.98
C ASP A 128 10.45 1.15 21.77
N LEU A 129 9.52 0.68 22.61
CA LEU A 129 8.95 -0.66 22.55
C LEU A 129 7.76 -0.78 21.59
N ILE A 130 7.35 0.32 20.94
CA ILE A 130 6.13 0.30 20.11
C ILE A 130 6.29 -0.55 18.85
N THR A 131 7.47 -0.53 18.23
CA THR A 131 7.79 -1.32 17.04
C THR A 131 7.66 -2.82 17.32
N ASP A 132 8.18 -3.26 18.47
CA ASP A 132 8.09 -4.66 18.91
C ASP A 132 6.62 -5.06 19.15
N ALA A 133 5.84 -4.19 19.80
CA ALA A 133 4.42 -4.42 20.02
C ALA A 133 3.66 -4.60 18.70
N ILE A 134 3.87 -3.69 17.73
CA ILE A 134 3.24 -3.75 16.40
C ILE A 134 3.62 -5.05 15.67
N ASN A 135 4.90 -5.42 15.68
CA ASN A 135 5.39 -6.62 14.99
C ASN A 135 4.76 -7.89 15.57
N LEU A 136 4.76 -8.05 16.89
CA LEU A 136 4.16 -9.20 17.56
C LEU A 136 2.65 -9.31 17.28
N LEU A 137 1.92 -8.20 17.32
CA LEU A 137 0.48 -8.18 17.06
C LEU A 137 0.15 -8.47 15.59
N LYS A 138 0.97 -8.00 14.64
CA LYS A 138 0.85 -8.38 13.22
C LYS A 138 1.13 -9.87 12.99
N MET A 139 2.14 -10.43 13.64
CA MET A 139 2.41 -11.86 13.58
C MET A 139 1.22 -12.67 14.09
N SER A 140 0.64 -12.27 15.23
CA SER A 140 -0.58 -12.88 15.78
C SER A 140 -1.77 -12.83 14.82
N LEU A 141 -2.00 -11.70 14.13
CA LEU A 141 -3.04 -11.60 13.10
C LEU A 141 -2.77 -12.47 11.88
N THR A 142 -1.52 -12.58 11.45
CA THR A 142 -1.12 -13.35 10.26
C THR A 142 -1.47 -14.83 10.42
N VAL A 143 -1.42 -15.35 11.64
CA VAL A 143 -1.81 -16.73 11.97
C VAL A 143 -3.28 -16.86 12.43
N GLY A 144 -4.10 -15.82 12.26
CA GLY A 144 -5.55 -15.89 12.42
C GLY A 144 -6.12 -15.46 13.78
N CYS A 145 -5.30 -14.89 14.69
CA CYS A 145 -5.82 -14.42 15.98
C CYS A 145 -6.49 -13.04 15.83
N SER A 146 -7.80 -13.03 15.54
CA SER A 146 -8.57 -11.79 15.37
C SER A 146 -8.60 -10.89 16.61
N GLU A 147 -8.38 -11.44 17.80
CA GLU A 147 -8.29 -10.68 19.05
C GLU A 147 -7.14 -9.67 19.07
N ALA A 148 -6.11 -9.85 18.24
CA ALA A 148 -5.00 -8.91 18.12
C ALA A 148 -5.39 -7.58 17.44
N LYS A 149 -6.52 -7.52 16.71
CA LYS A 149 -6.96 -6.34 15.95
C LYS A 149 -7.05 -5.05 16.79
N PRO A 150 -7.83 -5.01 17.89
CA PRO A 150 -7.95 -3.79 18.71
C PRO A 150 -6.61 -3.36 19.32
N PHE A 151 -5.76 -4.32 19.70
CA PHE A 151 -4.43 -4.00 20.25
C PHE A 151 -3.48 -3.47 19.18
N LEU A 152 -3.54 -4.00 17.95
CA LEU A 152 -2.75 -3.47 16.85
C LEU A 152 -3.21 -2.05 16.50
N ALA A 153 -4.52 -1.79 16.52
CA ALA A 153 -5.06 -0.45 16.29
C ALA A 153 -4.53 0.56 17.33
N GLU A 154 -4.49 0.18 18.61
CA GLU A 154 -3.88 1.00 19.67
C GLU A 154 -2.36 1.16 19.45
N ALA A 155 -1.65 0.09 19.09
CA ALA A 155 -0.22 0.15 18.87
C ALA A 155 0.14 1.07 17.68
N ASP A 156 -0.63 1.00 16.61
CA ASP A 156 -0.53 1.89 15.45
C ASP A 156 -0.84 3.35 15.83
N PHE A 157 -1.82 3.59 16.70
CA PHE A 157 -2.11 4.92 17.20
C PHE A 157 -0.89 5.52 17.93
N LEU A 158 -0.30 4.77 18.86
CA LEU A 158 0.84 5.24 19.63
C LEU A 158 2.08 5.45 18.74
N GLY A 159 2.36 4.51 17.84
CA GLY A 159 3.48 4.63 16.89
C GLY A 159 3.28 5.80 15.93
N GLY A 160 2.05 5.96 15.42
CA GLY A 160 1.68 7.08 14.56
C GLY A 160 1.79 8.43 15.25
N LYS A 161 1.40 8.52 16.53
CA LYS A 161 1.59 9.71 17.35
C LYS A 161 3.08 10.05 17.52
N GLN A 162 3.93 9.06 17.78
CA GLN A 162 5.38 9.28 17.89
C GLN A 162 5.99 9.74 16.57
N CYS A 163 5.59 9.15 15.44
CA CYS A 163 5.99 9.61 14.11
C CYS A 163 5.52 11.05 13.87
N LEU A 164 4.30 11.40 14.25
CA LEU A 164 3.75 12.75 14.09
C LEU A 164 4.53 13.78 14.90
N GLU A 165 4.92 13.46 16.14
CA GLU A 165 5.75 14.34 16.96
C GLU A 165 7.08 14.66 16.28
N LYS A 166 7.72 13.67 15.64
CA LYS A 166 8.95 13.87 14.86
C LYS A 166 8.70 14.60 13.54
N ALA A 167 7.59 14.31 12.88
CA ALA A 167 7.19 14.89 11.59
C ALA A 167 7.01 16.41 11.65
N ARG A 168 6.69 16.97 12.82
CA ARG A 168 6.60 18.42 13.04
C ARG A 168 7.91 19.15 12.81
N THR A 169 9.04 18.47 12.89
CA THR A 169 10.39 19.04 12.68
C THR A 169 11.16 18.37 11.54
N ASP A 170 10.81 17.14 11.16
CA ASP A 170 11.50 16.38 10.13
C ASP A 170 10.50 15.67 9.19
N PRO A 171 10.34 16.15 7.95
CA PRO A 171 9.40 15.59 6.97
C PRO A 171 9.58 14.10 6.67
N SER A 172 10.76 13.50 6.94
CA SER A 172 10.99 12.07 6.70
C SER A 172 10.08 11.15 7.53
N TRP A 173 9.48 11.68 8.61
CA TRP A 173 8.56 10.95 9.48
C TRP A 173 7.08 11.05 9.10
N ILE A 174 6.73 11.90 8.13
CA ILE A 174 5.34 12.14 7.71
C ILE A 174 4.67 10.86 7.24
N GLU A 175 5.33 10.08 6.37
CA GLU A 175 4.76 8.85 5.82
C GLU A 175 4.40 7.84 6.92
N GLY A 176 5.29 7.70 7.91
CA GLY A 176 5.05 6.86 9.08
C GLY A 176 3.84 7.32 9.89
N ALA A 177 3.73 8.63 10.12
CA ALA A 177 2.61 9.23 10.85
C ALA A 177 1.27 8.98 10.13
N VAL A 178 1.18 9.34 8.84
CA VAL A 178 -0.03 9.15 8.02
C VAL A 178 -0.42 7.67 7.96
N THR A 179 0.53 6.79 7.67
CA THR A 179 0.26 5.36 7.48
C THR A 179 -0.26 4.71 8.75
N LEU A 180 0.39 4.95 9.88
CA LEU A 180 0.02 4.34 11.16
C LEU A 180 -1.30 4.91 11.69
N LEU A 181 -1.49 6.22 11.66
CA LEU A 181 -2.72 6.86 12.17
C LEU A 181 -3.94 6.50 11.31
N ARG A 182 -3.79 6.46 9.97
CA ARG A 182 -4.85 6.00 9.08
C ARG A 182 -5.21 4.53 9.31
N ARG A 183 -4.20 3.66 9.46
CA ARG A 183 -4.43 2.23 9.75
C ARG A 183 -5.16 2.04 11.09
N SER A 184 -4.74 2.79 12.11
CA SER A 184 -5.37 2.81 13.43
C SER A 184 -6.84 3.26 13.37
N PHE A 185 -7.12 4.37 12.66
CA PHE A 185 -8.48 4.87 12.48
C PHE A 185 -9.38 3.87 11.74
N ASN A 186 -8.90 3.32 10.62
CA ASN A 186 -9.64 2.33 9.83
C ASN A 186 -9.91 1.03 10.60
N ALA A 187 -9.09 0.72 11.62
CA ALA A 187 -9.30 -0.40 12.53
C ALA A 187 -10.24 -0.08 13.70
N GLY A 188 -10.85 1.11 13.73
CA GLY A 188 -11.86 1.51 14.72
C GLY A 188 -11.34 2.35 15.88
N TYR A 189 -10.06 2.75 15.88
CA TYR A 189 -9.50 3.60 16.93
C TYR A 189 -9.79 5.09 16.63
N SER A 190 -10.98 5.54 17.02
CA SER A 190 -11.52 6.88 16.67
C SER A 190 -10.61 8.05 17.05
N ASN A 191 -9.87 7.94 18.16
CA ASN A 191 -8.92 8.94 18.63
C ASN A 191 -7.77 9.21 17.64
N ALA A 192 -7.53 8.34 16.66
CA ALA A 192 -6.54 8.56 15.61
C ALA A 192 -6.95 9.63 14.60
N LYS A 193 -8.25 9.90 14.42
CA LYS A 193 -8.74 10.82 13.37
C LYS A 193 -8.16 12.24 13.45
N PRO A 194 -8.15 12.91 14.61
CA PRO A 194 -7.60 14.28 14.69
C PRO A 194 -6.10 14.33 14.39
N LEU A 195 -5.34 13.33 14.86
CA LEU A 195 -3.90 13.25 14.59
C LEU A 195 -3.62 12.90 13.14
N TRP A 196 -4.43 12.02 12.53
CA TRP A 196 -4.31 11.72 11.10
C TRP A 196 -4.56 12.96 10.25
N ALA A 197 -5.57 13.77 10.60
CA ALA A 197 -5.83 15.03 9.91
C ALA A 197 -4.64 16.01 10.00
N GLU A 198 -3.96 16.08 11.15
CA GLU A 198 -2.72 16.84 11.32
C GLU A 198 -1.57 16.26 10.49
N ALA A 199 -1.42 14.94 10.44
CA ALA A 199 -0.40 14.27 9.63
C ALA A 199 -0.61 14.54 8.12
N ASP A 200 -1.85 14.46 7.64
CA ASP A 200 -2.20 14.84 6.27
C ASP A 200 -1.92 16.33 6.02
N PHE A 201 -2.15 17.22 7.00
CA PHE A 201 -1.78 18.62 6.85
C PHE A 201 -0.27 18.81 6.62
N LEU A 202 0.57 18.11 7.39
CA LEU A 202 2.03 18.19 7.23
C LEU A 202 2.47 17.63 5.87
N ASP A 203 1.87 16.52 5.43
CA ASP A 203 2.14 15.93 4.12
C ASP A 203 1.72 16.87 2.97
N GLY A 204 0.54 17.46 3.07
CA GLY A 204 0.03 18.43 2.11
C GLY A 204 0.89 19.69 2.05
N LYS A 205 1.35 20.19 3.21
CA LYS A 205 2.29 21.31 3.29
C LYS A 205 3.62 20.98 2.61
N HIS A 206 4.19 19.80 2.87
CA HIS A 206 5.43 19.35 2.24
C HIS A 206 5.28 19.21 0.71
N CYS A 207 4.14 18.69 0.25
CA CYS A 207 3.82 18.64 -1.17
C CYS A 207 3.70 20.04 -1.78
N LEU A 208 3.08 21.00 -1.06
CA LEU A 208 2.97 22.38 -1.51
C LEU A 208 4.33 23.07 -1.64
N GLU A 209 5.22 22.86 -0.67
CA GLU A 209 6.60 23.37 -0.72
C GLU A 209 7.34 22.86 -1.98
N LYS A 210 7.12 21.59 -2.36
CA LYS A 210 7.65 21.04 -3.62
C LYS A 210 6.95 21.62 -4.85
N ALA A 211 5.64 21.84 -4.78
CA ALA A 211 4.83 22.38 -5.87
C ALA A 211 5.27 23.79 -6.32
N HIS A 212 5.91 24.56 -5.44
CA HIS A 212 6.53 25.84 -5.80
C HIS A 212 7.69 25.72 -6.79
N THR A 213 8.34 24.56 -6.88
CA THR A 213 9.46 24.33 -7.80
C THR A 213 9.15 23.30 -8.88
N ASP A 214 8.24 22.35 -8.60
CA ASP A 214 7.84 21.31 -9.53
C ASP A 214 6.29 21.20 -9.60
N PRO A 215 5.67 21.68 -10.68
CA PRO A 215 4.27 21.48 -11.06
C PRO A 215 3.63 20.13 -10.73
N ASN A 216 4.38 19.04 -10.82
CA ASN A 216 3.83 17.68 -10.66
C ASN A 216 3.33 17.41 -9.23
N TRP A 217 3.66 18.26 -8.26
CA TRP A 217 3.23 18.14 -6.88
C TRP A 217 1.93 18.87 -6.54
N ILE A 218 1.40 19.70 -7.44
CA ILE A 218 0.20 20.50 -7.17
C ILE A 218 -1.00 19.62 -6.86
N ASP A 219 -1.26 18.60 -7.68
CA ASP A 219 -2.41 17.70 -7.49
C ASP A 219 -2.34 16.99 -6.13
N ALA A 220 -1.15 16.54 -5.74
CA ALA A 220 -0.93 15.92 -4.44
C ALA A 220 -1.18 16.92 -3.30
N ALA A 221 -0.63 18.13 -3.38
CA ALA A 221 -0.82 19.18 -2.39
C ALA A 221 -2.31 19.52 -2.21
N VAL A 222 -3.03 19.78 -3.30
CA VAL A 222 -4.47 20.06 -3.32
C VAL A 222 -5.25 18.90 -2.68
N HIS A 223 -5.02 17.67 -3.14
CA HIS A 223 -5.77 16.51 -2.69
C HIS A 223 -5.58 16.26 -1.19
N ILE A 224 -4.33 16.31 -0.71
CA ILE A 224 -3.99 15.99 0.66
C ILE A 224 -4.45 17.11 1.62
N LEU A 225 -4.25 18.38 1.26
CA LEU A 225 -4.72 19.52 2.07
C LEU A 225 -6.24 19.54 2.17
N LYS A 226 -6.95 19.22 1.08
CA LYS A 226 -8.40 19.05 1.09
C LYS A 226 -8.83 17.92 2.03
N ARG A 227 -8.18 16.75 1.96
CA ARG A 227 -8.47 15.62 2.85
C ARG A 227 -8.27 15.99 4.32
N SER A 228 -7.21 16.73 4.64
CA SER A 228 -6.95 17.25 5.98
C SER A 228 -8.04 18.23 6.47
N LEU A 229 -8.47 19.14 5.59
CA LEU A 229 -9.55 20.09 5.88
C LEU A 229 -10.89 19.38 6.09
N ASP A 230 -11.25 18.44 5.23
CA ASP A 230 -12.47 17.63 5.31
C ASP A 230 -12.49 16.77 6.59
N ALA A 231 -11.32 16.38 7.09
CA ALA A 231 -11.16 15.68 8.36
C ALA A 231 -11.27 16.62 9.58
N GLY A 232 -11.37 17.93 9.38
CA GLY A 232 -11.59 18.95 10.41
C GLY A 232 -10.37 19.79 10.78
N TYR A 233 -9.22 19.63 10.10
CA TYR A 233 -8.01 20.38 10.43
C TYR A 233 -8.01 21.75 9.73
N ILE A 234 -8.69 22.73 10.34
CA ILE A 234 -8.97 24.05 9.76
C ILE A 234 -7.73 24.84 9.29
N LYS A 235 -6.55 24.55 9.84
CA LYS A 235 -5.29 25.19 9.45
C LYS A 235 -4.85 24.83 8.02
N ALA A 236 -5.44 23.78 7.42
CA ALA A 236 -5.21 23.43 6.04
C ALA A 236 -5.83 24.42 5.04
N LYS A 237 -6.87 25.18 5.44
CA LYS A 237 -7.60 26.09 4.55
C LYS A 237 -6.72 27.09 3.80
N PRO A 238 -5.85 27.89 4.45
CA PRO A 238 -5.01 28.86 3.73
C PRO A 238 -4.03 28.18 2.75
N LEU A 239 -3.45 27.04 3.13
CA LEU A 239 -2.54 26.30 2.24
C LEU A 239 -3.28 25.65 1.07
N LEU A 240 -4.52 25.20 1.28
CA LEU A 240 -5.35 24.67 0.20
C LEU A 240 -5.69 25.77 -0.81
N ALA A 241 -5.97 26.98 -0.34
CA ALA A 241 -6.19 28.13 -1.21
C ALA A 241 -4.94 28.43 -2.06
N GLU A 242 -3.74 28.41 -1.45
CA GLU A 242 -2.46 28.55 -2.15
C GLU A 242 -2.19 27.42 -3.15
N ALA A 243 -2.42 26.15 -2.77
CA ALA A 243 -2.28 25.03 -3.70
C ALA A 243 -3.24 25.16 -4.89
N LYS A 244 -4.46 25.64 -4.64
CA LYS A 244 -5.45 25.95 -5.68
C LYS A 244 -5.05 27.13 -6.55
N PHE A 245 -4.37 28.14 -6.00
CA PHE A 245 -3.79 29.21 -6.82
C PHE A 245 -2.80 28.65 -7.85
N LEU A 246 -1.89 27.77 -7.43
CA LEU A 246 -0.90 27.18 -8.35
C LEU A 246 -1.57 26.36 -9.47
N ASP A 247 -2.58 25.57 -9.11
CA ASP A 247 -3.44 24.81 -10.03
C ASP A 247 -4.16 25.74 -11.04
N GLY A 248 -4.79 26.79 -10.52
CA GLY A 248 -5.50 27.79 -11.33
C GLY A 248 -4.56 28.56 -12.26
N LYS A 249 -3.35 28.87 -11.81
CA LYS A 249 -2.31 29.49 -12.65
C LYS A 249 -1.95 28.59 -13.84
N GLN A 250 -1.79 27.28 -13.63
CA GLN A 250 -1.53 26.36 -14.75
C GLN A 250 -2.71 26.25 -15.71
N CYS A 251 -3.93 26.21 -15.18
CA CYS A 251 -5.13 26.23 -16.02
C CYS A 251 -5.19 27.53 -16.85
N LEU A 252 -4.84 28.67 -16.27
CA LEU A 252 -4.79 29.94 -17.00
C LEU A 252 -3.72 29.94 -18.10
N GLU A 253 -2.53 29.41 -17.84
CA GLU A 253 -1.49 29.26 -18.87
C GLU A 253 -2.00 28.44 -20.06
N LYS A 254 -2.70 27.33 -19.80
CA LYS A 254 -3.35 26.53 -20.86
C LYS A 254 -4.49 27.30 -21.54
N ALA A 255 -5.26 28.07 -20.79
CA ALA A 255 -6.39 28.86 -21.29
C ALA A 255 -6.00 29.94 -22.32
N ARG A 256 -4.76 30.44 -22.23
CA ARG A 256 -4.19 31.40 -23.20
C ARG A 256 -4.13 30.81 -24.61
N THR A 257 -3.86 29.52 -24.75
CA THR A 257 -3.76 28.83 -26.04
C THR A 257 -4.98 27.97 -26.36
N ASP A 258 -5.65 27.40 -25.36
CA ASP A 258 -6.80 26.51 -25.51
C ASP A 258 -8.00 27.01 -24.68
N PRO A 259 -9.06 27.54 -25.31
CA PRO A 259 -10.25 28.07 -24.62
C PRO A 259 -10.94 27.09 -23.66
N LEU A 260 -10.78 25.77 -23.85
CA LEU A 260 -11.42 24.75 -23.01
C LEU A 260 -11.01 24.84 -21.53
N TRP A 261 -9.88 25.48 -21.24
CA TRP A 261 -9.36 25.63 -19.88
C TRP A 261 -9.85 26.90 -19.15
N ILE A 262 -10.56 27.80 -19.83
CA ILE A 262 -10.97 29.09 -19.25
C ILE A 262 -11.87 28.90 -18.04
N GLU A 263 -12.93 28.09 -18.14
CA GLU A 263 -13.86 27.86 -17.03
C GLU A 263 -13.14 27.26 -15.81
N ALA A 264 -12.29 26.26 -16.04
CA ALA A 264 -11.50 25.66 -14.96
C ALA A 264 -10.58 26.68 -14.29
N ALA A 265 -9.91 27.55 -15.07
CA ALA A 265 -9.07 28.60 -14.53
C ALA A 265 -9.87 29.58 -13.67
N VAL A 266 -11.03 30.04 -14.14
CA VAL A 266 -11.91 30.95 -13.40
C VAL A 266 -12.39 30.31 -12.09
N ASP A 267 -12.91 29.08 -12.14
CA ASP A 267 -13.44 28.38 -10.97
C ASP A 267 -12.37 28.17 -9.89
N ILE A 268 -11.19 27.70 -10.30
CA ILE A 268 -10.10 27.39 -9.38
C ILE A 268 -9.51 28.68 -8.77
N LEU A 269 -9.32 29.73 -9.57
CA LEU A 269 -8.81 31.02 -9.07
C LEU A 269 -9.83 31.72 -8.17
N THR A 270 -11.13 31.57 -8.43
CA THR A 270 -12.19 32.06 -7.55
C THR A 270 -12.12 31.35 -6.20
N TYR A 271 -12.04 30.01 -6.19
CA TYR A 271 -11.87 29.25 -4.96
C TYR A 271 -10.64 29.71 -4.15
N SER A 272 -9.52 29.92 -4.83
CA SER A 272 -8.29 30.41 -4.21
C SER A 272 -8.47 31.80 -3.58
N PHE A 273 -9.11 32.72 -4.31
CA PHE A 273 -9.34 34.08 -3.84
C PHE A 273 -10.30 34.12 -2.64
N ASP A 274 -11.43 33.42 -2.73
CA ASP A 274 -12.40 33.28 -1.64
C ASP A 274 -11.81 32.56 -0.42
N GLY A 275 -10.84 31.68 -0.67
CA GLY A 275 -10.01 31.04 0.34
C GLY A 275 -9.04 31.99 1.07
N GLY A 276 -8.90 33.23 0.61
CA GLY A 276 -8.07 34.28 1.20
C GLY A 276 -6.70 34.46 0.54
N TYR A 277 -6.41 33.78 -0.56
CA TYR A 277 -5.13 33.92 -1.26
C TYR A 277 -5.18 35.12 -2.23
N ILE A 278 -4.79 36.29 -1.73
CA ILE A 278 -4.99 37.58 -2.40
C ILE A 278 -4.31 37.69 -3.77
N GLU A 279 -3.21 36.97 -4.00
CA GLU A 279 -2.49 36.99 -5.28
C GLU A 279 -3.34 36.42 -6.43
N ALA A 280 -4.33 35.59 -6.12
CA ALA A 280 -5.26 35.06 -7.12
C ALA A 280 -6.07 36.15 -7.84
N LYS A 281 -6.22 37.35 -7.25
CA LYS A 281 -7.08 38.41 -7.79
C LYS A 281 -6.68 38.88 -9.20
N SER A 282 -5.39 39.10 -9.44
CA SER A 282 -4.92 39.57 -10.76
C SER A 282 -5.11 38.50 -11.83
N PHE A 283 -4.82 37.24 -11.49
CA PHE A 283 -5.01 36.08 -12.37
C PHE A 283 -6.49 35.82 -12.66
N LEU A 284 -7.36 35.94 -11.66
CA LEU A 284 -8.80 35.82 -11.82
C LEU A 284 -9.35 36.92 -12.75
N THR A 285 -8.82 38.14 -12.64
CA THR A 285 -9.19 39.24 -13.53
C THR A 285 -8.80 38.92 -14.98
N GLU A 286 -7.59 38.40 -15.21
CA GLU A 286 -7.16 37.95 -16.54
C GLU A 286 -8.03 36.81 -17.08
N ALA A 287 -8.33 35.80 -16.26
CA ALA A 287 -9.16 34.66 -16.65
C ALA A 287 -10.56 35.10 -17.10
N ASN A 288 -11.19 36.04 -16.37
CA ASN A 288 -12.49 36.61 -16.75
C ASN A 288 -12.43 37.40 -18.06
N LEU A 289 -11.36 38.19 -18.29
CA LEU A 289 -11.18 38.88 -19.56
C LEU A 289 -11.00 37.92 -20.75
N LEU A 290 -10.32 36.78 -20.54
CA LEU A 290 -10.22 35.73 -21.55
C LEU A 290 -11.58 35.09 -21.84
N LYS A 291 -12.39 34.87 -20.80
CA LYS A 291 -13.76 34.35 -20.92
C LYS A 291 -14.64 35.27 -21.76
N GLU A 292 -14.62 36.58 -21.49
CA GLU A 292 -15.38 37.58 -22.25
C GLU A 292 -14.96 37.67 -23.72
N LYS A 293 -13.67 37.52 -24.02
CA LYS A 293 -13.15 37.60 -25.40
C LYS A 293 -13.46 36.37 -26.25
N LYS A 294 -13.77 35.23 -25.63
CA LYS A 294 -13.98 33.94 -26.30
C LYS A 294 -15.41 33.40 -26.17
N SER A 295 -16.30 34.15 -25.53
CA SER A 295 -17.76 33.92 -25.48
C SER A 295 -18.45 34.62 -26.64
#